data_AF-A0A6F8YDK3-F1
#
_entry.id   AF-A0A6F8YDK3-F1
#
_cell.length_a   1.000
_cell.length_b   1.000
_cell.length_c   1.000
_cell.angle_alpha   90.00
_cell.angle_beta   90.00
_cell.angle_gamma   90.00
#
_symmetry.space_group_name_H-M   'P 1'
#
loop_
_entity.id
_entity.type
_entity.pdbx_description
1 polymer ?
#
loop_
_entity_poly.entity_id
_entity_poly.type
_entity_poly.pdbx_seq_one_letter_code
_entity_poly.pdbx_strand_id
1 'polypeptide(L)'
;MNVTAGPPVLQPGAGPIRAATYLPAAPDLVLWGRLPCATDAPVLRIDPGAEVTVDTLSHEGILEDQGRDPEAFFGRYGASEVLDDAVALAGSAAPHEFGVDGPHVVSRPIEVRGARVGDLLSMTVIDATPRVPYGVISNRHRKGALPDEYPLGDAPVYSAYATVDADGGHGRLPLVEGGERRVRFPLAPFLGVMGVAVPGGERPSSVPPGRHGGNLDIALLTAGSTLYLPVQVAGALAYVGDPHFAQGTGRSP
;
A
#
# COMPACT_ATOMS: atom_id res chain seq x y z
N MET A 1 11.43 13.78 -28.28
CA MET A 1 10.07 13.22 -28.14
C MET A 1 9.47 13.82 -26.89
N ASN A 2 8.33 14.52 -27.00
CA ASN A 2 7.63 15.06 -25.83
C ASN A 2 7.09 13.89 -25.01
N VAL A 3 7.79 13.54 -23.93
CA VAL A 3 7.19 12.73 -22.87
C VAL A 3 6.14 13.62 -22.24
N THR A 4 4.87 13.38 -22.49
CA THR A 4 3.80 13.99 -21.70
C THR A 4 4.04 13.58 -20.25
N ALA A 5 4.37 14.56 -19.40
CA ALA A 5 4.57 14.32 -17.98
C ALA A 5 3.31 13.65 -17.42
N GLY A 6 3.49 12.62 -16.58
CA GLY A 6 2.38 11.98 -15.88
C GLY A 6 1.69 12.95 -14.90
N PRO A 7 0.66 12.48 -14.17
CA PRO A 7 0.04 13.27 -13.11
C PRO A 7 1.08 13.79 -12.10
N PRO A 8 0.84 14.94 -11.45
CA PRO A 8 1.74 15.44 -10.41
C PRO A 8 1.80 14.46 -9.22
N VAL A 9 2.91 14.49 -8.48
CA VAL A 9 3.01 13.80 -7.18
C VAL A 9 2.11 14.52 -6.17
N LEU A 10 1.31 13.76 -5.42
CA LEU A 10 0.42 14.25 -4.39
C LEU A 10 1.04 14.02 -3.01
N GLN A 11 1.76 15.04 -2.53
CA GLN A 11 2.35 15.07 -1.19
C GLN A 11 1.27 15.04 -0.09
N PRO A 12 1.62 14.66 1.16
CA PRO A 12 0.67 14.68 2.25
C PRO A 12 -0.03 16.04 2.38
N GLY A 13 -1.36 16.02 2.50
CA GLY A 13 -2.19 17.22 2.60
C GLY A 13 -2.41 17.95 1.27
N ALA A 14 -1.90 17.44 0.15
CA ALA A 14 -2.08 17.99 -1.18
C ALA A 14 -3.04 17.15 -2.04
N GLY A 15 -3.61 17.77 -3.07
CA GLY A 15 -4.55 17.11 -3.97
C GLY A 15 -5.99 17.03 -3.42
N PRO A 16 -6.83 16.16 -4.01
CA PRO A 16 -8.25 16.07 -3.65
C PRO A 16 -8.46 15.33 -2.33
N ILE A 17 -8.54 16.07 -1.23
CA ILE A 17 -8.96 15.55 0.08
C ILE A 17 -10.48 15.64 0.17
N ARG A 18 -11.15 14.52 -0.09
CA ARG A 18 -12.62 14.46 -0.18
C ARG A 18 -13.29 14.53 1.19
N ALA A 19 -12.77 13.81 2.17
CA ALA A 19 -13.40 13.67 3.47
C ALA A 19 -13.02 14.84 4.40
N ALA A 20 -13.92 15.18 5.33
CA ALA A 20 -13.61 16.12 6.41
C ALA A 20 -12.54 15.58 7.38
N THR A 21 -12.37 14.26 7.41
CA THR A 21 -11.37 13.56 8.23
C THR A 21 -10.24 13.06 7.33
N TYR A 22 -9.01 13.39 7.68
CA TYR A 22 -7.82 13.05 6.91
C TYR A 22 -6.76 12.41 7.82
N LEU A 23 -6.14 11.32 7.35
CA LEU A 23 -5.09 10.59 8.05
C LEU A 23 -3.86 10.45 7.14
N PRO A 24 -2.76 11.21 7.40
CA PRO A 24 -1.53 11.09 6.61
C PRO A 24 -0.75 9.81 6.99
N ALA A 25 0.13 9.35 6.10
CA ALA A 25 1.02 8.21 6.34
C ALA A 25 2.34 8.60 7.05
N ALA A 26 2.24 9.47 8.06
CA ALA A 26 3.40 9.91 8.84
C ALA A 26 4.00 8.75 9.67
N PRO A 27 5.31 8.75 9.98
CA PRO A 27 5.97 7.62 10.66
C PRO A 27 5.35 7.20 11.99
N ASP A 28 4.77 8.14 12.75
CA ASP A 28 4.08 7.88 14.02
C ASP A 28 2.61 7.45 13.85
N LEU A 29 2.06 7.57 12.64
CA LEU A 29 0.69 7.25 12.27
C LEU A 29 0.56 5.99 11.41
N VAL A 30 1.68 5.29 11.15
CA VAL A 30 1.70 4.00 10.44
C VAL A 30 2.31 2.89 11.30
N LEU A 31 2.06 1.65 10.89
CA LEU A 31 2.83 0.47 11.27
C LEU A 31 3.54 -0.06 10.02
N TRP A 32 4.77 -0.53 10.20
CA TRP A 32 5.55 -1.12 9.12
C TRP A 32 5.73 -2.61 9.40
N GLY A 33 5.20 -3.44 8.50
CA GLY A 33 5.40 -4.88 8.48
C GLY A 33 4.57 -5.70 9.46
N ARG A 34 3.88 -5.06 10.41
CA ARG A 34 2.97 -5.69 11.36
C ARG A 34 1.58 -5.07 11.33
N LEU A 35 0.57 -5.89 11.58
CA LEU A 35 -0.84 -5.47 11.60
C LEU A 35 -1.29 -5.11 13.02
N PRO A 36 -2.26 -4.20 13.18
CA PRO A 36 -2.82 -3.86 14.49
C PRO A 36 -3.33 -5.03 15.32
N CYS A 37 -3.18 -4.92 16.64
CA CYS A 37 -3.81 -5.81 17.63
C CYS A 37 -4.59 -5.02 18.70
N ALA A 38 -5.24 -5.72 19.63
CA ALA A 38 -6.14 -5.12 20.62
C ALA A 38 -5.46 -4.14 21.59
N THR A 39 -4.13 -4.19 21.71
CA THR A 39 -3.36 -3.29 22.58
C THR A 39 -2.92 -2.00 21.88
N ASP A 40 -3.16 -1.86 20.57
CA ASP A 40 -2.87 -0.63 19.86
C ASP A 40 -3.85 0.50 20.23
N ALA A 41 -3.31 1.67 20.54
CA ALA A 41 -4.11 2.89 20.65
C ALA A 41 -4.54 3.38 19.25
N PRO A 42 -5.82 3.76 19.07
CA PRO A 42 -6.28 4.34 17.82
C PRO A 42 -5.73 5.76 17.64
N VAL A 43 -5.35 6.08 16.41
CA VAL A 43 -4.91 7.43 16.02
C VAL A 43 -6.08 8.32 15.58
N LEU A 44 -7.23 7.70 15.30
CA LEU A 44 -8.44 8.38 14.87
C LEU A 44 -9.65 7.66 15.45
N ARG A 45 -10.70 8.42 15.80
CA ARG A 45 -11.99 7.89 16.25
C ARG A 45 -13.12 8.48 15.41
N ILE A 46 -13.90 7.63 14.75
CA ILE A 46 -15.00 8.04 13.87
C ILE A 46 -16.33 7.42 14.30
N ASP A 47 -17.43 8.07 13.94
CA ASP A 47 -18.76 7.48 14.02
C ASP A 47 -19.03 6.56 12.81
N PRO A 48 -19.88 5.52 12.95
CA PRO A 48 -20.31 4.71 11.80
C PRO A 48 -20.88 5.58 10.67
N GLY A 49 -20.45 5.31 9.44
CA GLY A 49 -20.86 6.07 8.24
C GLY A 49 -19.98 7.29 7.92
N ALA A 50 -18.95 7.58 8.72
CA ALA A 50 -18.00 8.64 8.40
C ALA A 50 -17.09 8.26 7.22
N GLU A 51 -16.77 9.24 6.38
CA GLU A 51 -15.71 9.13 5.37
C GLU A 51 -14.36 9.56 5.98
N VAL A 52 -13.28 8.87 5.59
CA VAL A 52 -11.90 9.22 5.95
C VAL A 52 -11.04 9.15 4.69
N THR A 53 -10.29 10.21 4.41
CA THR A 53 -9.22 10.19 3.40
C THR A 53 -7.93 9.73 4.08
N VAL A 54 -7.35 8.63 3.61
CA VAL A 54 -6.14 8.03 4.20
C VAL A 54 -5.05 8.01 3.14
N ASP A 55 -3.92 8.62 3.46
CA ASP A 55 -2.72 8.45 2.64
C ASP A 55 -2.12 7.07 2.88
N THR A 56 -1.65 6.45 1.82
CA THR A 56 -0.99 5.15 1.87
C THR A 56 0.37 5.22 1.19
N LEU A 57 1.27 4.33 1.60
CA LEU A 57 2.61 4.20 1.08
C LEU A 57 2.82 2.79 0.54
N SER A 58 3.40 2.70 -0.66
CA SER A 58 4.00 1.44 -1.13
C SER A 58 5.29 1.20 -0.36
N HIS A 59 5.63 -0.07 -0.18
CA HIS A 59 6.87 -0.49 0.46
C HIS A 59 8.10 -0.39 -0.47
N GLU A 60 7.89 -0.04 -1.74
CA GLU A 60 8.96 0.09 -2.73
C GLU A 60 9.77 1.36 -2.50
N GLY A 61 11.10 1.22 -2.45
CA GLY A 61 12.08 2.26 -2.15
C GLY A 61 12.40 2.44 -0.67
N ILE A 62 11.50 2.02 0.23
CA ILE A 62 11.69 2.18 1.69
C ILE A 62 12.33 0.95 2.35
N LEU A 63 12.29 -0.24 1.72
CA LEU A 63 12.87 -1.46 2.33
C LEU A 63 14.39 -1.45 2.38
N GLU A 64 14.95 -2.13 3.37
CA GLU A 64 16.40 -2.21 3.60
C GLU A 64 17.15 -2.89 2.45
N ASP A 65 16.57 -3.91 1.81
CA ASP A 65 17.14 -4.58 0.64
C ASP A 65 17.17 -3.68 -0.61
N GLN A 66 16.43 -2.58 -0.57
CA GLN A 66 16.38 -1.56 -1.62
C GLN A 66 17.21 -0.31 -1.28
N GLY A 67 17.88 -0.32 -0.13
CA GLY A 67 18.71 0.77 0.38
C GLY A 67 18.03 1.69 1.39
N ARG A 68 16.72 1.51 1.64
CA ARG A 68 15.93 2.37 2.55
C ARG A 68 16.11 3.86 2.24
N ASP A 69 16.07 4.18 0.95
CA ASP A 69 16.28 5.51 0.40
C ASP A 69 15.40 5.65 -0.86
N PRO A 70 14.17 6.17 -0.72
CA PRO A 70 13.25 6.32 -1.84
C PRO A 70 13.79 7.23 -2.93
N GLU A 71 14.54 8.28 -2.58
CA GLU A 71 15.10 9.23 -3.54
C GLU A 71 16.14 8.54 -4.42
N ALA A 72 17.09 7.82 -3.83
CA ALA A 72 18.08 7.06 -4.58
C ALA A 72 17.44 5.92 -5.38
N PHE A 73 16.48 5.21 -4.78
CA PHE A 73 15.81 4.08 -5.41
C PHE A 73 14.99 4.49 -6.64
N PHE A 74 14.17 5.53 -6.56
CA PHE A 74 13.37 5.99 -7.69
C PHE A 74 14.17 6.88 -8.65
N GLY A 75 15.18 7.59 -8.16
CA GLY A 75 16.09 8.42 -8.96
C GLY A 75 16.82 7.61 -10.03
N ARG A 76 17.16 6.33 -9.77
CA ARG A 76 17.76 5.43 -10.77
C ARG A 76 16.87 5.18 -11.99
N TYR A 77 15.56 5.40 -11.85
CA TYR A 77 14.58 5.28 -12.93
C TYR A 77 14.20 6.62 -13.56
N GLY A 78 14.82 7.71 -13.11
CA GLY A 78 14.56 9.07 -13.59
C GLY A 78 13.36 9.75 -12.96
N ALA A 79 12.86 9.27 -11.82
CA ALA A 79 11.86 10.01 -11.04
C ALA A 79 12.48 11.30 -10.50
N SER A 80 11.82 12.43 -10.76
CA SER A 80 12.27 13.76 -10.30
C SER A 80 11.75 14.12 -8.91
N GLU A 81 10.71 13.44 -8.44
CA GLU A 81 10.05 13.68 -7.17
C GLU A 81 9.55 12.35 -6.60
N VAL A 82 9.64 12.21 -5.29
CA VAL A 82 9.11 11.09 -4.50
C VAL A 82 8.25 11.62 -3.36
N LEU A 83 7.52 10.73 -2.70
CA LEU A 83 6.66 11.10 -1.57
C LEU A 83 7.50 11.47 -0.32
N ASP A 84 7.24 12.65 0.24
CA ASP A 84 7.92 13.16 1.44
C ASP A 84 7.69 12.25 2.65
N ASP A 85 6.51 11.67 2.77
CA ASP A 85 6.17 10.70 3.82
C ASP A 85 6.87 9.34 3.63
N ALA A 86 7.20 8.95 2.40
CA ALA A 86 8.06 7.78 2.15
C ALA A 86 9.50 8.05 2.60
N VAL A 87 10.04 9.23 2.27
CA VAL A 87 11.38 9.67 2.71
C VAL A 87 11.45 9.77 4.24
N ALA A 88 10.42 10.38 4.85
CA ALA A 88 10.32 10.50 6.29
C ALA A 88 10.25 9.13 6.98
N LEU A 89 9.46 8.19 6.46
CA LEU A 89 9.37 6.83 7.01
C LEU A 89 10.70 6.08 6.89
N ALA A 90 11.34 6.11 5.73
CA ALA A 90 12.64 5.48 5.49
C ALA A 90 13.72 6.05 6.43
N GLY A 91 13.77 7.37 6.61
CA GLY A 91 14.69 8.04 7.52
C GLY A 91 14.32 7.99 9.00
N SER A 92 13.15 7.44 9.36
CA SER A 92 12.70 7.38 10.75
C SER A 92 13.31 6.21 11.52
N ALA A 93 13.19 6.27 12.85
CA ALA A 93 13.48 5.15 13.75
C ALA A 93 12.34 4.11 13.82
N ALA A 94 11.38 4.13 12.88
CA ALA A 94 10.32 3.12 12.83
C ALA A 94 10.96 1.72 12.72
N PRO A 95 10.57 0.78 13.62
CA PRO A 95 11.14 -0.55 13.62
C PRO A 95 10.64 -1.33 12.41
N HIS A 96 11.57 -1.91 11.66
CA HIS A 96 11.32 -2.87 10.61
C HIS A 96 12.58 -3.71 10.43
N GLU A 97 12.46 -5.03 10.48
CA GLU A 97 13.54 -5.96 10.24
C GLU A 97 13.28 -6.75 8.95
N PHE A 98 14.04 -6.46 7.90
CA PHE A 98 13.91 -7.15 6.62
C PHE A 98 14.05 -8.66 6.76
N GLY A 99 13.12 -9.40 6.15
CA GLY A 99 13.08 -10.87 6.20
C GLY A 99 12.39 -11.44 7.44
N VAL A 100 12.17 -10.63 8.48
CA VAL A 100 11.40 -10.99 9.69
C VAL A 100 10.02 -10.35 9.64
N ASP A 101 9.97 -9.05 9.41
CA ASP A 101 8.73 -8.29 9.26
C ASP A 101 8.17 -8.41 7.83
N GLY A 102 6.86 -8.21 7.71
CA GLY A 102 6.24 -8.07 6.39
C GLY A 102 6.65 -6.75 5.73
N PRO A 103 6.48 -6.59 4.41
CA PRO A 103 6.95 -5.38 3.74
C PRO A 103 5.98 -4.21 3.89
N HIS A 104 4.69 -4.48 4.11
CA HIS A 104 3.63 -3.49 3.91
C HIS A 104 3.61 -2.40 4.99
N VAL A 105 3.32 -1.17 4.57
CA VAL A 105 2.99 -0.04 5.45
C VAL A 105 1.48 0.06 5.56
N VAL A 106 0.97 0.10 6.79
CA VAL A 106 -0.46 0.21 7.08
C VAL A 106 -0.71 1.37 8.02
N SER A 107 -1.88 2.02 7.92
CA SER A 107 -2.28 3.02 8.89
C SER A 107 -2.34 2.42 10.30
N ARG A 108 -2.00 3.21 11.31
CA ARG A 108 -2.37 2.88 12.69
C ARG A 108 -3.90 2.84 12.83
N PRO A 109 -4.44 2.24 13.91
CA PRO A 109 -5.86 1.93 13.96
C PRO A 109 -6.78 3.14 13.96
N ILE A 110 -7.89 2.98 13.25
CA ILE A 110 -9.05 3.87 13.25
C ILE A 110 -10.14 3.17 14.06
N GLU A 111 -10.52 3.78 15.19
CA GLU A 111 -11.63 3.30 16.01
C GLU A 111 -12.97 3.71 15.40
N VAL A 112 -13.87 2.75 15.24
CA VAL A 112 -15.27 2.97 14.89
C VAL A 112 -16.11 2.90 16.16
N ARG A 113 -16.63 4.06 16.57
CA ARG A 113 -17.36 4.20 17.84
C ARG A 113 -18.55 3.24 17.90
N GLY A 114 -18.63 2.51 19.01
CA GLY A 114 -19.73 1.60 19.28
C GLY A 114 -19.63 0.23 18.61
N ALA A 115 -18.65 -0.04 17.74
CA ALA A 115 -18.43 -1.36 17.17
C ALA A 115 -18.03 -2.38 18.26
N ARG A 116 -18.67 -3.54 18.28
CA ARG A 116 -18.49 -4.60 19.29
C ARG A 116 -18.07 -5.90 18.63
N VAL A 117 -17.39 -6.75 19.39
CA VAL A 117 -17.04 -8.10 18.94
C VAL A 117 -18.31 -8.85 18.54
N GLY A 118 -18.31 -9.41 17.33
CA GLY A 118 -19.47 -10.08 16.73
C GLY A 118 -20.25 -9.23 15.72
N ASP A 119 -20.04 -7.91 15.70
CA ASP A 119 -20.57 -7.05 14.64
C ASP A 119 -19.82 -7.30 13.30
N LEU A 120 -20.37 -6.76 12.22
CA LEU A 120 -19.69 -6.65 10.92
C LEU A 120 -19.32 -5.18 10.67
N LEU A 121 -18.05 -4.93 10.35
CA LEU A 121 -17.60 -3.66 9.83
C LEU A 121 -17.66 -3.71 8.30
N SER A 122 -18.40 -2.78 7.69
CA SER A 122 -18.34 -2.52 6.25
C SER A 122 -17.35 -1.40 5.95
N MET A 123 -16.39 -1.66 5.07
CA MET A 123 -15.41 -0.70 4.58
C MET A 123 -15.62 -0.50 3.08
N THR A 124 -16.09 0.68 2.67
CA THR A 124 -16.33 1.02 1.27
C THR A 124 -15.18 1.87 0.73
N VAL A 125 -14.57 1.43 -0.38
CA VAL A 125 -13.59 2.26 -1.10
C VAL A 125 -14.38 3.26 -1.94
N ILE A 126 -14.36 4.53 -1.57
CA ILE A 126 -15.10 5.58 -2.28
C ILE A 126 -14.30 6.07 -3.49
N ASP A 127 -13.01 6.27 -3.28
CA ASP A 127 -12.05 6.70 -4.29
C ASP A 127 -10.66 6.12 -3.96
N ALA A 128 -9.81 5.96 -4.98
CA ALA A 128 -8.45 5.45 -4.86
C ALA A 128 -7.51 6.24 -5.79
N THR A 129 -7.39 7.54 -5.55
CA THR A 129 -6.53 8.43 -6.34
C THR A 129 -5.03 8.05 -6.20
N PRO A 130 -4.33 7.74 -7.32
CA PRO A 130 -2.88 7.59 -7.31
C PRO A 130 -2.14 8.83 -6.83
N ARG A 131 -1.19 8.66 -5.89
CA ARG A 131 -0.36 9.77 -5.38
C ARG A 131 0.93 10.01 -6.16
N VAL A 132 1.34 9.07 -7.02
CA VAL A 132 2.58 9.17 -7.81
C VAL A 132 2.32 8.74 -9.26
N PRO A 133 3.02 9.31 -10.25
CA PRO A 133 2.88 8.93 -11.65
C PRO A 133 3.72 7.70 -12.03
N TYR A 134 4.04 6.84 -11.07
CA TYR A 134 4.88 5.67 -11.27
C TYR A 134 4.57 4.56 -10.29
N GLY A 135 4.96 3.34 -10.62
CA GLY A 135 4.83 2.18 -9.76
C GLY A 135 5.96 1.19 -10.03
N VAL A 136 6.07 0.17 -9.18
CA VAL A 136 7.10 -0.86 -9.30
C VAL A 136 6.43 -2.22 -9.23
N ILE A 137 6.85 -3.11 -10.12
CA ILE A 137 6.52 -4.53 -10.04
C ILE A 137 7.80 -5.23 -9.65
N SER A 138 7.84 -5.74 -8.43
CA SER A 138 8.99 -6.47 -7.90
C SER A 138 8.66 -7.97 -7.82
N ASN A 139 9.57 -8.81 -8.33
CA ASN A 139 9.60 -10.24 -8.04
C ASN A 139 10.86 -10.49 -7.18
N ARG A 140 10.66 -10.79 -5.90
CA ARG A 140 11.74 -11.09 -4.94
C ARG A 140 11.87 -12.62 -4.84
N HIS A 141 13.08 -13.15 -5.07
CA HIS A 141 13.37 -14.60 -5.09
C HIS A 141 12.63 -15.38 -3.99
N ARG A 142 11.83 -16.37 -4.39
CA ARG A 142 11.02 -17.29 -3.57
C ARG A 142 9.73 -16.77 -2.93
N LYS A 143 9.27 -15.54 -3.22
CA LYS A 143 7.90 -15.08 -2.89
C LYS A 143 7.20 -14.62 -4.16
N GLY A 144 6.08 -15.25 -4.51
CA GLY A 144 5.40 -15.08 -5.80
C GLY A 144 5.15 -16.40 -6.53
N ALA A 145 4.44 -16.34 -7.66
CA ALA A 145 3.89 -17.54 -8.33
C ALA A 145 4.93 -18.44 -9.03
N LEU A 146 6.17 -17.97 -9.22
CA LEU A 146 7.23 -18.69 -9.94
C LEU A 146 8.57 -18.61 -9.18
N PRO A 147 8.69 -19.27 -8.01
CA PRO A 147 9.83 -19.10 -7.10
C PRO A 147 11.18 -19.64 -7.61
N ASP A 148 11.23 -20.28 -8.78
CA ASP A 148 12.45 -20.88 -9.36
C ASP A 148 12.71 -20.49 -10.84
N GLU A 149 11.84 -19.68 -11.46
CA GLU A 149 12.01 -19.23 -12.86
C GLU A 149 12.48 -17.77 -12.96
N TYR A 150 12.35 -17.02 -11.85
CA TYR A 150 12.69 -15.60 -11.81
C TYR A 150 13.38 -15.21 -10.51
N PRO A 151 14.22 -14.16 -10.59
CA PRO A 151 14.70 -13.48 -11.79
C PRO A 151 15.71 -14.27 -12.66
N LEU A 152 15.72 -13.94 -13.96
CA LEU A 152 16.73 -14.38 -14.92
C LEU A 152 18.11 -13.82 -14.55
N GLY A 153 19.13 -14.67 -14.42
CA GLY A 153 20.55 -14.28 -14.35
C GLY A 153 21.16 -14.09 -12.95
N ASP A 154 20.78 -14.91 -11.95
CA ASP A 154 21.31 -14.90 -10.57
C ASP A 154 21.19 -13.55 -9.81
N ALA A 155 20.51 -12.54 -10.39
CA ALA A 155 20.27 -11.27 -9.73
C ALA A 155 19.33 -11.47 -8.52
N PRO A 156 19.54 -10.80 -7.37
CA PRO A 156 18.76 -11.05 -6.16
C PRO A 156 17.31 -10.54 -6.22
N VAL A 157 16.98 -9.58 -7.10
CA VAL A 157 15.64 -8.99 -7.27
C VAL A 157 15.47 -8.53 -8.73
N TYR A 158 14.29 -8.73 -9.32
CA TYR A 158 13.88 -7.99 -10.53
C TYR A 158 12.77 -7.01 -10.17
N SER A 159 13.01 -5.73 -10.44
CA SER A 159 12.04 -4.65 -10.28
C SER A 159 11.82 -3.96 -11.63
N ALA A 160 10.60 -4.06 -12.16
CA ALA A 160 10.20 -3.35 -13.35
C ALA A 160 9.51 -2.05 -12.97
N TYR A 161 10.09 -0.92 -13.38
CA TYR A 161 9.54 0.41 -13.15
C TYR A 161 8.49 0.76 -14.21
N ALA A 162 7.28 1.04 -13.74
CA ALA A 162 6.14 1.43 -14.56
C ALA A 162 5.86 2.93 -14.41
N THR A 163 5.37 3.56 -15.48
CA THR A 163 4.90 4.96 -15.46
C THR A 163 3.41 5.02 -15.68
N VAL A 164 2.75 6.05 -15.16
CA VAL A 164 1.33 6.34 -15.40
C VAL A 164 1.22 7.35 -16.54
N ASP A 165 0.33 7.10 -17.50
CA ASP A 165 0.01 8.03 -18.58
C ASP A 165 -0.55 9.34 -18.02
N ALA A 166 -0.44 10.44 -18.79
CA ALA A 166 -0.98 11.74 -18.40
C ALA A 166 -2.50 11.74 -18.16
N ASP A 167 -3.22 10.76 -18.70
CA ASP A 167 -4.66 10.56 -18.44
C ASP A 167 -4.95 9.95 -17.05
N GLY A 168 -3.92 9.47 -16.33
CA GLY A 168 -4.06 8.80 -15.04
C GLY A 168 -4.69 7.40 -15.10
N GLY A 169 -5.17 6.97 -16.26
CA GLY A 169 -5.99 5.76 -16.43
C GLY A 169 -5.21 4.55 -16.91
N HIS A 170 -3.96 4.72 -17.33
CA HIS A 170 -3.15 3.62 -17.89
C HIS A 170 -1.72 3.62 -17.37
N GLY A 171 -1.21 2.43 -17.09
CA GLY A 171 0.19 2.20 -16.79
C GLY A 171 0.97 1.79 -18.05
N ARG A 172 2.28 2.06 -18.04
CA ARG A 172 3.21 1.60 -19.07
C ARG A 172 4.42 0.88 -18.49
N LEU A 173 4.79 -0.24 -19.11
CA LEU A 173 5.96 -1.04 -18.77
C LEU A 173 6.84 -1.29 -19.99
N PRO A 174 8.17 -1.37 -19.81
CA PRO A 174 9.03 -1.91 -20.83
C PRO A 174 8.94 -3.44 -20.86
N LEU A 175 9.21 -4.04 -22.03
CA LEU A 175 9.27 -5.50 -22.18
C LEU A 175 10.55 -6.10 -21.59
N VAL A 176 11.59 -5.28 -21.44
CA VAL A 176 12.90 -5.64 -20.90
C VAL A 176 13.40 -4.47 -20.05
N GLU A 177 14.28 -4.75 -19.09
CA GLU A 177 14.88 -3.70 -18.27
C GLU A 177 15.60 -2.65 -19.14
N GLY A 178 15.39 -1.36 -18.84
CA GLY A 178 15.92 -0.24 -19.62
C GLY A 178 15.32 -0.05 -21.01
N GLY A 179 14.39 -0.91 -21.44
CA GLY A 179 13.75 -0.85 -22.76
C GLY A 179 12.70 0.26 -22.91
N GLU A 180 12.20 0.43 -24.13
CA GLU A 180 11.07 1.33 -24.40
C GLU A 180 9.78 0.80 -23.77
N ARG A 181 8.99 1.70 -23.14
CA ARG A 181 7.73 1.36 -22.46
C ARG A 181 6.58 1.15 -23.45
N ARG A 182 6.56 -0.03 -24.09
CA ARG A 182 5.61 -0.39 -25.14
C ARG A 182 4.33 -1.07 -24.62
N VAL A 183 4.40 -1.72 -23.46
CA VAL A 183 3.22 -2.36 -22.86
C VAL A 183 2.38 -1.28 -22.20
N ARG A 184 1.09 -1.22 -22.52
CA ARG A 184 0.12 -0.29 -21.93
C ARG A 184 -1.07 -1.08 -21.41
N PHE A 185 -1.48 -0.82 -20.17
CA PHE A 185 -2.55 -1.56 -19.49
C PHE A 185 -3.43 -0.60 -18.68
N PRO A 186 -4.73 -0.89 -18.52
CA PRO A 186 -5.62 -0.06 -17.72
C PRO A 186 -5.22 -0.12 -16.24
N LEU A 187 -5.35 1.00 -15.54
CA LEU A 187 -5.24 1.06 -14.10
C LEU A 187 -6.63 0.89 -13.47
N ALA A 188 -6.65 0.17 -12.36
CA ALA A 188 -7.82 0.02 -11.50
C ALA A 188 -7.31 0.01 -10.05
N PRO A 189 -6.99 1.19 -9.48
CA PRO A 189 -6.33 1.27 -8.19
C PRO A 189 -7.15 0.63 -7.07
N PHE A 190 -6.49 -0.09 -6.17
CA PHE A 190 -7.08 -0.77 -5.04
C PHE A 190 -6.10 -0.86 -3.87
N LEU A 191 -6.59 -1.26 -2.70
CA LEU A 191 -5.79 -1.49 -1.50
C LEU A 191 -5.59 -3.00 -1.31
N GLY A 192 -4.35 -3.46 -1.33
CA GLY A 192 -3.98 -4.85 -1.07
C GLY A 192 -4.26 -5.24 0.38
N VAL A 193 -4.07 -4.28 1.31
CA VAL A 193 -4.31 -4.47 2.74
C VAL A 193 -5.53 -3.66 3.20
N MET A 194 -6.53 -4.37 3.71
CA MET A 194 -7.68 -3.80 4.44
C MET A 194 -8.05 -4.74 5.59
N GLY A 195 -8.22 -4.21 6.80
CA GLY A 195 -8.43 -5.07 7.96
C GLY A 195 -8.99 -4.40 9.21
N VAL A 196 -9.23 -5.25 10.21
CA VAL A 196 -9.57 -4.90 11.60
C VAL A 196 -8.52 -5.50 12.54
N ALA A 197 -8.28 -4.92 13.70
CA ALA A 197 -7.24 -5.45 14.59
C ALA A 197 -7.61 -6.84 15.14
N VAL A 198 -6.58 -7.65 15.40
CA VAL A 198 -6.73 -8.97 16.01
C VAL A 198 -6.87 -8.90 17.54
N PRO A 199 -7.53 -9.87 18.19
CA PRO A 199 -7.56 -9.94 19.64
C PRO A 199 -6.17 -10.27 20.21
N GLY A 200 -5.95 -9.89 21.48
CA GLY A 200 -4.67 -10.11 22.17
C GLY A 200 -3.63 -9.01 21.94
N GLY A 201 -2.42 -9.23 22.46
CA GLY A 201 -1.34 -8.25 22.44
C GLY A 201 -0.27 -8.47 21.37
N GLU A 202 -0.41 -9.52 20.55
CA GLU A 202 0.58 -9.85 19.53
C GLU A 202 0.13 -9.33 18.16
N ARG A 203 0.97 -8.50 17.54
CA ARG A 203 0.73 -7.99 16.19
C ARG A 203 1.06 -9.06 15.15
N PRO A 204 0.14 -9.45 14.25
CA PRO A 204 0.43 -10.36 13.15
C PRO A 204 1.44 -9.76 12.17
N SER A 205 2.10 -10.61 11.38
CA SER A 205 2.80 -10.18 10.16
C SER A 205 1.79 -9.57 9.18
N SER A 206 2.22 -8.56 8.42
CA SER A 206 1.42 -7.96 7.35
C SER A 206 1.31 -8.82 6.08
N VAL A 207 1.98 -9.98 6.00
CA VAL A 207 2.03 -10.80 4.77
C VAL A 207 0.81 -11.70 4.58
N PRO A 208 0.49 -12.65 5.49
CA PRO A 208 -0.64 -13.53 5.27
C PRO A 208 -1.96 -12.80 5.62
N PRO A 209 -3.01 -12.93 4.80
CA PRO A 209 -4.35 -12.55 5.21
C PRO A 209 -4.87 -13.47 6.31
N GLY A 210 -5.92 -13.04 6.99
CA GLY A 210 -6.63 -13.85 7.99
C GLY A 210 -8.10 -13.48 8.11
N ARG A 211 -8.76 -13.99 9.16
CA ARG A 211 -10.16 -13.64 9.48
C ARG A 211 -10.38 -12.14 9.71
N HIS A 212 -9.30 -11.43 9.98
CA HIS A 212 -9.25 -9.99 10.21
C HIS A 212 -9.10 -9.16 8.93
N GLY A 213 -9.11 -9.79 7.76
CA GLY A 213 -8.69 -9.15 6.51
C GLY A 213 -7.16 -9.23 6.40
N GLY A 214 -6.51 -8.08 6.35
CA GLY A 214 -5.06 -7.99 6.15
C GLY A 214 -4.74 -7.94 4.65
N ASN A 215 -3.64 -8.57 4.24
CA ASN A 215 -3.17 -8.58 2.86
C ASN A 215 -4.00 -9.51 1.96
N LEU A 216 -5.18 -9.03 1.55
CA LEU A 216 -6.17 -9.77 0.77
C LEU A 216 -5.82 -9.82 -0.72
N ASP A 217 -5.19 -8.77 -1.25
CA ASP A 217 -4.76 -8.69 -2.65
C ASP A 217 -5.86 -8.95 -3.68
N ILE A 218 -7.08 -8.55 -3.36
CA ILE A 218 -8.23 -8.68 -4.25
C ILE A 218 -8.29 -7.45 -5.16
N ALA A 219 -7.85 -7.61 -6.41
CA ALA A 219 -7.86 -6.55 -7.43
C ALA A 219 -9.25 -5.96 -7.74
N LEU A 220 -10.33 -6.57 -7.24
CA LEU A 220 -11.70 -6.07 -7.33
C LEU A 220 -12.07 -5.08 -6.21
N LEU A 221 -11.22 -4.90 -5.18
CA LEU A 221 -11.41 -3.94 -4.07
C LEU A 221 -11.12 -2.49 -4.51
N THR A 222 -11.72 -2.09 -5.63
CA THR A 222 -11.59 -0.78 -6.27
C THR A 222 -12.69 0.18 -5.79
N ALA A 223 -12.66 1.43 -6.26
CA ALA A 223 -13.71 2.41 -5.97
C ALA A 223 -15.12 1.86 -6.27
N GLY A 224 -16.04 2.03 -5.31
CA GLY A 224 -17.39 1.47 -5.33
C GLY A 224 -17.54 0.08 -4.69
N SER A 225 -16.43 -0.61 -4.40
CA SER A 225 -16.47 -1.90 -3.71
C SER A 225 -16.63 -1.73 -2.19
N THR A 226 -17.20 -2.75 -1.53
CA THR A 226 -17.33 -2.79 -0.07
C THR A 226 -16.86 -4.12 0.47
N LEU A 227 -15.92 -4.08 1.42
CA LEU A 227 -15.42 -5.23 2.16
C LEU A 227 -16.17 -5.33 3.51
N TYR A 228 -16.60 -6.53 3.88
CA TYR A 228 -17.24 -6.80 5.16
C TYR A 228 -16.32 -7.68 6.01
N LEU A 229 -15.95 -7.20 7.20
CA LEU A 229 -15.06 -7.90 8.12
C LEU A 229 -15.72 -8.10 9.49
N PRO A 230 -15.58 -9.29 10.11
CA PRO A 230 -16.08 -9.50 11.46
C PRO A 230 -15.26 -8.68 12.45
N VAL A 231 -15.93 -7.90 13.30
CA VAL A 231 -15.29 -7.14 14.37
C VAL A 231 -14.76 -8.11 15.42
N GLN A 232 -13.45 -8.06 15.69
CA GLN A 232 -12.78 -8.98 16.62
C GLN A 232 -12.33 -8.31 17.93
N VAL A 233 -12.29 -6.97 17.94
CA VAL A 233 -11.97 -6.15 19.11
C VAL A 233 -12.95 -4.99 19.21
N ALA A 234 -13.13 -4.44 20.41
CA ALA A 234 -13.97 -3.25 20.59
C ALA A 234 -13.46 -2.09 19.73
N GLY A 235 -14.39 -1.40 19.07
CA GLY A 235 -14.06 -0.31 18.15
C GLY A 235 -13.54 -0.77 16.78
N ALA A 236 -13.47 -2.08 16.52
CA ALA A 236 -12.90 -2.73 15.32
C ALA A 236 -11.40 -2.47 15.07
N LEU A 237 -10.91 -1.26 15.33
CA LEU A 237 -9.53 -0.84 15.11
C LEU A 237 -9.12 -1.11 13.66
N ALA A 238 -9.86 -0.48 12.73
CA ALA A 238 -9.70 -0.66 11.30
C ALA A 238 -8.39 -0.07 10.80
N TYR A 239 -7.83 -0.64 9.73
CA TYR A 239 -6.62 -0.16 9.08
C TYR A 239 -6.63 -0.49 7.59
N VAL A 240 -5.82 0.25 6.84
CA VAL A 240 -5.63 0.07 5.40
C VAL A 240 -4.16 0.29 5.01
N GLY A 241 -3.74 -0.24 3.87
CA GLY A 241 -2.41 -0.05 3.33
C GLY A 241 -2.18 -0.82 2.03
N ASP A 242 -0.91 -0.95 1.66
CA ASP A 242 -0.44 -1.63 0.44
C ASP A 242 -1.18 -1.17 -0.84
N PRO A 243 -0.99 0.07 -1.30
CA PRO A 243 -1.67 0.57 -2.49
C PRO A 243 -1.15 -0.09 -3.77
N HIS A 244 -2.08 -0.47 -4.65
CA HIS A 244 -1.78 -1.02 -5.98
C HIS A 244 -2.47 -0.20 -7.07
N PHE A 245 -1.81 -0.02 -8.22
CA PHE A 245 -2.44 0.59 -9.40
C PHE A 245 -3.16 -0.42 -10.30
N ALA A 246 -2.64 -1.65 -10.35
CA ALA A 246 -3.23 -2.76 -11.09
C ALA A 246 -2.57 -4.06 -10.61
N GLN A 247 -3.30 -5.18 -10.71
CA GLN A 247 -2.76 -6.51 -10.44
C GLN A 247 -3.43 -7.54 -11.36
N GLY A 248 -2.66 -8.48 -11.89
CA GLY A 248 -3.19 -9.63 -12.62
C GLY A 248 -3.95 -10.59 -11.70
N THR A 249 -4.86 -11.39 -12.27
CA THR A 249 -5.56 -12.44 -11.50
C THR A 249 -4.57 -13.56 -11.13
N GLY A 250 -4.11 -13.60 -9.88
CA GLY A 250 -3.29 -14.70 -9.35
C GLY A 250 -2.01 -14.33 -8.60
N ARG A 251 -1.97 -13.25 -7.78
CA ARG A 251 -0.84 -13.03 -6.86
C ARG A 251 -0.75 -14.24 -5.91
N SER A 252 0.28 -15.08 -6.10
CA SER A 252 0.63 -16.10 -5.11
C SER A 252 1.39 -15.42 -3.97
N PRO A 253 1.09 -15.77 -2.70
CA PRO A 253 1.83 -15.28 -1.53
C PRO A 253 3.32 -15.65 -1.55
#